data_AF-A0A817CWK2-F1
#
_entry.id   AF-A0A817CWK2-F1
#
_cell.length_a   1.000
_cell.length_b   1.000
_cell.length_c   1.000
_cell.angle_alpha   90.00
_cell.angle_beta   90.00
_cell.angle_gamma   90.00
#
_symmetry.space_group_name_H-M   'P 1'
#
loop_
_entity.id
_entity.type
_entity.pdbx_description
1 polymer ?
#
loop_
_entity_poly.entity_id
_entity_poly.type
_entity_poly.pdbx_seq_one_letter_code
_entity_poly.pdbx_strand_id
1 'polypeptide(L)'
;MSARSLSVFLRMFINNGSSLLTSRSVAEMQTIVGGDLLPYYIDDFNSNSTGIRQSLKFGLGWHWQTLNNGHRYVGHGGGLPGMTHLMLVDKTKSIGVILLSNGDTFLSIDLSKKLCQTILDIHIRLFQCFENTIVNE
;
A
#
# COMPACT_ATOMS: atom_id res chain seq x y z
N MET A 1 -11.92 10.55 -5.49
CA MET A 1 -11.44 11.31 -4.31
C MET A 1 -10.10 11.96 -4.67
N SER A 2 -9.80 13.18 -4.20
CA SER A 2 -8.51 13.83 -4.51
C SER A 2 -7.35 13.28 -3.66
N ALA A 3 -6.11 13.43 -4.12
CA ALA A 3 -4.91 13.10 -3.32
C ALA A 3 -4.89 13.83 -1.98
N ARG A 4 -5.36 15.10 -1.95
CA ARG A 4 -5.46 15.89 -0.73
C ARG A 4 -6.40 15.24 0.28
N SER A 5 -7.60 14.84 -0.15
CA SER A 5 -8.58 14.18 0.72
C SER A 5 -8.07 12.82 1.21
N LEU A 6 -7.47 12.02 0.33
CA LEU A 6 -6.85 10.74 0.70
C LEU A 6 -5.71 10.95 1.71
N SER A 7 -4.93 12.04 1.61
CA SER A 7 -3.87 12.34 2.58
C SER A 7 -4.40 12.66 3.98
N VAL A 8 -5.57 13.30 4.06
CA VAL A 8 -6.24 13.53 5.35
C VAL A 8 -6.62 12.19 5.96
N PHE A 9 -7.23 11.31 5.17
CA PHE A 9 -7.61 9.97 5.60
C PHE A 9 -6.40 9.14 6.05
N LEU A 10 -5.32 9.13 5.27
CA LEU A 10 -4.08 8.42 5.59
C LEU A 10 -3.44 8.93 6.89
N ARG A 11 -3.44 10.25 7.11
CA ARG A 11 -2.94 10.87 8.35
C ARG A 11 -3.70 10.42 9.60
N MET A 12 -4.97 10.03 9.49
CA MET A 12 -5.72 9.47 10.63
C MET A 12 -5.08 8.17 11.14
N PHE A 13 -4.53 7.35 10.24
CA PHE A 13 -3.86 6.09 10.60
C PHE A 13 -2.46 6.32 11.13
N ILE A 14 -1.73 7.25 10.52
CA ILE A 14 -0.42 7.70 10.98
C ILE A 14 -0.51 8.22 12.42
N ASN A 15 -1.47 9.10 12.68
CA ASN A 15 -1.68 9.72 13.99
C ASN A 15 -2.40 8.80 14.99
N ASN A 16 -2.72 7.56 14.60
CA ASN A 16 -3.42 6.58 15.41
C ASN A 16 -4.76 7.12 15.97
N GLY A 17 -5.51 7.86 15.16
CA GLY A 17 -6.78 8.45 15.55
C GLY A 17 -7.11 9.74 14.81
N SER A 18 -8.34 10.21 14.98
CA SER A 18 -8.85 11.46 14.43
C SER A 18 -10.19 11.84 15.09
N SER A 19 -10.86 12.87 14.56
CA SER A 19 -12.24 13.19 14.93
C SER A 19 -13.28 12.13 14.50
N LEU A 20 -12.94 11.24 13.55
CA LEU A 20 -13.88 10.21 13.06
C LEU A 20 -13.67 8.85 13.71
N LEU A 21 -12.44 8.53 14.11
CA LEU A 21 -12.06 7.23 14.65
C LEU A 21 -11.19 7.40 15.89
N THR A 22 -11.54 6.67 16.94
CA THR A 22 -10.70 6.55 18.13
C THR A 22 -9.44 5.75 17.83
N SER A 23 -8.41 5.92 18.64
CA SER A 23 -7.18 5.12 18.55
C SER A 23 -7.43 3.62 18.66
N ARG A 24 -8.40 3.22 19.51
CA ARG A 24 -8.85 1.83 19.64
C ARG A 24 -9.44 1.32 18.34
N SER A 25 -10.34 2.08 17.70
CA SER A 25 -10.94 1.68 16.42
C SER A 25 -9.90 1.55 15.31
N VAL A 26 -8.91 2.45 15.27
CA VAL A 26 -7.79 2.35 14.31
C VAL A 26 -6.97 1.07 14.56
N ALA A 27 -6.69 0.72 15.81
CA ALA A 27 -5.99 -0.51 16.15
C ALA A 27 -6.79 -1.77 15.77
N GLU A 28 -8.10 -1.78 16.00
CA GLU A 28 -9.01 -2.87 15.58
C GLU A 28 -9.00 -3.02 14.06
N MET A 29 -9.09 -1.93 13.30
CA MET A 29 -9.02 -1.97 11.83
C MET A 29 -7.69 -2.53 11.30
N GLN A 30 -6.60 -2.30 12.02
CA GLN A 30 -5.26 -2.78 11.67
C GLN A 30 -4.99 -4.22 12.10
N THR A 31 -5.87 -4.81 12.92
CA THR A 31 -5.76 -6.20 13.35
C THR A 31 -5.94 -7.11 12.14
N ILE A 32 -5.01 -8.05 11.95
CA ILE A 32 -5.11 -9.04 10.88
C ILE A 32 -6.24 -10.00 11.23
N VAL A 33 -7.23 -10.10 10.34
CA VAL A 33 -8.39 -10.99 10.48
C VAL A 33 -8.46 -12.04 9.35
N GLY A 34 -7.62 -11.92 8.32
CA GLY A 34 -7.54 -12.89 7.23
C GLY A 34 -6.23 -12.78 6.45
N GLY A 35 -5.97 -13.71 5.53
CA GLY A 35 -4.74 -13.68 4.73
C GLY A 35 -4.57 -14.90 3.83
N ASP A 36 -3.42 -14.96 3.17
CA ASP A 36 -3.05 -16.02 2.21
C ASP A 36 -3.78 -15.97 0.87
N LEU A 37 -4.40 -14.83 0.57
CA LEU A 37 -4.84 -14.51 -0.77
C LEU A 37 -3.67 -13.89 -1.54
N LEU A 38 -3.39 -14.44 -2.71
CA LEU A 38 -2.63 -13.71 -3.72
C LEU A 38 -3.50 -12.52 -4.15
N PRO A 39 -2.95 -11.29 -4.18
CA PRO A 39 -3.67 -10.20 -4.80
C PRO A 39 -4.02 -10.60 -6.22
N TYR A 40 -5.28 -10.45 -6.60
CA TYR A 40 -5.83 -10.80 -7.92
C TYR A 40 -5.04 -10.21 -9.11
N TYR A 41 -4.23 -9.17 -8.87
CA TYR A 41 -3.35 -8.53 -9.86
C TYR A 41 -1.96 -9.18 -10.00
N ILE A 42 -1.62 -10.18 -9.18
CA ILE A 42 -0.28 -10.77 -9.07
C ILE A 42 -0.27 -12.26 -9.45
N ASP A 43 -1.39 -12.88 -9.84
CA ASP A 43 -1.40 -14.31 -10.23
C ASP A 43 -0.42 -14.62 -11.40
N ASP A 44 -0.16 -13.64 -12.28
CA ASP A 44 0.83 -13.75 -13.36
C ASP A 44 2.23 -13.20 -13.01
N PHE A 45 2.37 -12.53 -11.86
CA PHE A 45 3.62 -11.93 -11.42
C PHE A 45 4.28 -12.84 -10.39
N ASN A 46 5.24 -13.63 -10.86
CA ASN A 46 6.12 -14.43 -10.02
C ASN A 46 6.57 -13.57 -8.82
N SER A 47 6.25 -13.97 -7.58
CA SER A 47 6.50 -13.16 -6.36
C SER A 47 7.95 -12.68 -6.22
N ASN A 48 8.88 -13.41 -6.86
CA ASN A 48 10.28 -13.05 -6.96
C ASN A 48 10.57 -11.79 -7.79
N SER A 49 9.79 -11.48 -8.84
CA SER A 49 10.00 -10.30 -9.69
C SER A 49 9.40 -9.02 -9.12
N THR A 50 8.37 -9.12 -8.28
CA THR A 50 7.69 -7.96 -7.69
C THR A 50 8.34 -7.44 -6.41
N GLY A 51 9.30 -8.18 -5.85
CA GLY A 51 9.93 -7.80 -4.59
C GLY A 51 9.03 -8.04 -3.36
N ILE A 52 7.95 -8.82 -3.51
CA ILE A 52 6.94 -9.05 -2.45
C ILE A 52 7.13 -10.46 -1.89
N ARG A 53 7.38 -10.56 -0.59
CA ARG A 53 7.84 -11.79 0.06
C ARG A 53 6.71 -12.76 0.42
N GLN A 54 5.51 -12.23 0.65
CA GLN A 54 4.40 -12.99 1.24
C GLN A 54 3.05 -12.58 0.63
N SER A 55 2.11 -13.52 0.71
CA SER A 55 0.69 -13.28 0.50
C SER A 55 0.20 -12.10 1.34
N LEU A 56 -0.78 -11.36 0.80
CA LEU A 56 -1.37 -10.25 1.53
C LEU A 56 -2.09 -10.77 2.77
N LYS A 57 -1.96 -10.03 3.88
CA LYS A 57 -2.78 -10.22 5.07
C LYS A 57 -3.77 -9.08 5.17
N PHE A 58 -4.98 -9.31 5.64
CA PHE A 58 -6.06 -8.32 5.59
C PHE A 58 -6.54 -7.96 7.00
N GLY A 59 -6.76 -6.66 7.21
CA GLY A 59 -7.55 -6.11 8.30
C GLY A 59 -8.88 -5.57 7.79
N LEU A 60 -9.52 -4.65 8.54
CA LEU A 60 -10.79 -4.05 8.14
C LEU A 60 -10.56 -2.90 7.16
N GLY A 61 -10.68 -3.18 5.86
CA GLY A 61 -10.50 -2.19 4.78
C GLY A 61 -9.05 -1.97 4.35
N TRP A 62 -8.10 -2.70 4.93
CA TRP A 62 -6.67 -2.56 4.68
C TRP A 62 -6.01 -3.92 4.44
N HIS A 63 -4.89 -3.90 3.74
CA HIS A 63 -3.99 -5.04 3.65
C HIS A 63 -2.61 -4.69 4.20
N TRP A 64 -1.95 -5.70 4.72
CA TRP A 64 -0.56 -5.71 5.10
C TRP A 64 0.24 -6.46 4.05
N GLN A 65 1.39 -5.91 3.73
CA GLN A 65 2.29 -6.47 2.74
C GLN A 65 3.72 -6.31 3.22
N THR A 66 4.52 -7.34 2.96
CA THR A 66 5.92 -7.42 3.36
C THR A 66 6.77 -7.57 2.11
N LEU A 67 7.75 -6.69 1.93
CA LEU A 67 8.73 -6.76 0.86
C LEU A 67 9.79 -7.82 1.14
N ASN A 68 10.57 -8.16 0.11
CA ASN A 68 11.68 -9.09 0.18
C ASN A 68 12.77 -8.65 1.16
N ASN A 69 12.96 -7.34 1.35
CA ASN A 69 13.87 -6.79 2.35
C ASN A 69 13.31 -6.83 3.79
N GLY A 70 12.11 -7.39 4.01
CA GLY A 70 11.47 -7.49 5.31
C GLY A 70 10.67 -6.25 5.74
N HIS A 71 10.68 -5.17 4.95
CA HIS A 71 9.89 -3.98 5.26
C HIS A 71 8.41 -4.28 5.10
N ARG A 72 7.63 -3.77 6.03
CA ARG A 72 6.20 -4.04 6.12
C ARG A 72 5.43 -2.73 6.10
N TYR A 73 4.35 -2.72 5.33
CA TYR A 73 3.44 -1.60 5.25
C TYR A 73 1.99 -2.05 5.36
N VAL A 74 1.14 -1.09 5.68
CA VAL A 74 -0.31 -1.22 5.72
C VAL A 74 -0.90 -0.25 4.71
N GLY A 75 -1.84 -0.72 3.90
CA GLY A 75 -2.37 0.09 2.82
C GLY A 75 -3.69 -0.36 2.26
N HIS A 76 -4.18 0.42 1.33
CA HIS A 76 -5.31 0.10 0.50
C HIS A 76 -4.96 0.52 -0.92
N GLY A 77 -5.31 -0.34 -1.86
CA GLY A 77 -5.13 -0.08 -3.27
C GLY A 77 -6.36 -0.58 -4.00
N GLY A 78 -6.60 -0.01 -5.15
CA GLY A 78 -7.71 -0.40 -5.98
C GLY A 78 -7.76 0.41 -7.24
N GLY A 79 -8.73 0.11 -8.08
CA GLY A 79 -8.87 0.84 -9.30
C GLY A 79 -10.09 0.37 -10.06
N LEU A 80 -10.34 1.15 -11.11
CA LEU A 80 -11.50 1.09 -11.97
C LEU A 80 -10.99 1.34 -13.39
N PRO A 81 -11.78 1.06 -14.43
CA PRO A 81 -11.38 1.37 -15.80
C PRO A 81 -10.85 2.80 -15.93
N GLY A 82 -9.62 2.94 -16.39
CA GLY A 82 -8.93 4.22 -16.58
C GLY A 82 -8.35 4.86 -15.31
N MET A 83 -8.39 4.20 -14.15
CA MET A 83 -7.71 4.69 -12.95
C MET A 83 -7.20 3.59 -12.01
N THR A 84 -6.08 3.87 -11.37
CA THR A 84 -5.54 3.03 -10.29
C THR A 84 -5.01 3.91 -9.18
N HIS A 85 -5.13 3.44 -7.95
CA HIS A 85 -4.60 4.12 -6.78
C HIS A 85 -3.97 3.15 -5.80
N LEU A 86 -3.01 3.68 -5.05
CA LEU A 86 -2.35 2.98 -3.97
C LEU A 86 -2.10 3.97 -2.83
N MET A 87 -2.49 3.58 -1.62
CA MET A 87 -2.28 4.34 -0.38
C MET A 87 -1.63 3.44 0.65
N LEU A 88 -0.53 3.88 1.23
CA LEU A 88 0.27 3.03 2.09
C LEU A 88 0.92 3.84 3.19
N VAL A 89 1.09 3.20 4.33
CA VAL A 89 1.84 3.70 5.48
C VAL A 89 2.85 2.64 5.87
N ASP A 90 4.06 3.06 6.19
CA ASP A 90 5.06 2.17 6.76
C ASP A 90 4.61 1.68 8.16
N LYS A 91 5.19 0.56 8.64
CA LYS A 91 4.83 0.02 9.95
C LYS A 91 5.09 0.99 11.11
N THR A 92 6.10 1.85 11.01
CA THR A 92 6.42 2.83 12.07
C THR A 92 5.47 4.03 12.06
N LYS A 93 4.60 4.13 11.05
CA LYS A 93 3.65 5.23 10.88
C LYS A 93 4.34 6.59 10.70
N SER A 94 5.58 6.61 10.21
CA SER A 94 6.33 7.84 9.99
C SER A 94 6.09 8.41 8.59
N ILE A 95 5.83 7.56 7.59
CA ILE A 95 5.72 7.95 6.18
C ILE A 95 4.46 7.33 5.57
N GLY A 96 3.69 8.19 4.90
CA GLY A 96 2.54 7.79 4.09
C GLY A 96 2.72 8.17 2.62
N VAL A 97 2.44 7.24 1.72
CA VAL A 97 2.53 7.45 0.26
C VAL A 97 1.15 7.27 -0.36
N ILE A 98 0.81 8.16 -1.29
CA ILE A 98 -0.39 8.05 -2.13
C ILE A 98 0.05 8.19 -3.58
N LEU A 99 -0.27 7.18 -4.39
CA LEU A 99 -0.05 7.17 -5.83
C LEU A 99 -1.41 7.13 -6.51
N LEU A 100 -1.63 8.06 -7.44
CA LEU A 100 -2.81 8.12 -8.30
C LEU A 100 -2.32 8.07 -9.75
N SER A 101 -2.91 7.23 -10.57
CA SER A 101 -2.62 7.15 -11.99
C SER A 101 -3.90 7.02 -12.80
N ASN A 102 -3.92 7.66 -13.97
CA ASN A 102 -5.02 7.56 -14.95
C ASN A 102 -4.84 6.35 -15.87
N GLY A 103 -4.33 5.25 -15.31
CA GLY A 103 -4.06 4.02 -16.05
C GLY A 103 -4.68 2.82 -15.36
N ASP A 104 -4.95 1.80 -16.17
CA ASP A 104 -5.62 0.58 -15.73
C ASP A 104 -4.58 -0.50 -15.39
N THR A 105 -4.69 -1.09 -14.19
CA THR A 105 -3.84 -2.20 -13.71
C THR A 105 -4.56 -3.55 -13.66
N PHE A 106 -5.81 -3.61 -14.11
CA PHE A 106 -6.73 -4.74 -13.94
C PHE A 106 -6.89 -5.54 -15.25
N LEU A 107 -6.58 -4.93 -16.40
CA LEU A 107 -6.60 -5.61 -17.69
C LEU A 107 -5.43 -6.59 -17.82
N SER A 108 -5.68 -7.77 -18.39
CA SER A 108 -4.68 -8.80 -18.67
C SER A 108 -3.82 -8.49 -19.92
N ILE A 109 -3.46 -7.22 -20.11
CA ILE A 109 -2.62 -6.74 -21.21
C ILE A 109 -1.25 -6.29 -20.70
N ASP A 110 -0.22 -6.39 -21.53
CA ASP A 110 1.17 -6.09 -21.14
C ASP A 110 1.36 -4.67 -20.61
N LEU A 111 0.62 -3.71 -21.15
CA LEU A 111 0.70 -2.32 -20.70
C LEU A 111 0.22 -2.16 -19.25
N SER A 112 -0.89 -2.82 -18.88
CA SER A 112 -1.43 -2.82 -17.52
C SER A 112 -0.50 -3.53 -16.53
N LYS A 113 0.10 -4.63 -16.96
CA LYS A 113 1.17 -5.32 -16.20
C LYS A 113 2.36 -4.39 -15.95
N LYS A 114 2.86 -3.71 -16.99
CA LYS A 114 3.97 -2.75 -16.89
C LYS A 114 3.64 -1.56 -15.99
N LEU A 115 2.42 -1.04 -16.06
CA LEU A 115 1.97 0.03 -15.19
C LEU A 115 1.93 -0.41 -13.73
N CYS A 116 1.39 -1.60 -13.44
CA CYS A 116 1.37 -2.17 -12.11
C CYS A 116 2.79 -2.29 -11.54
N GLN A 117 3.73 -2.87 -12.31
CA GLN A 117 5.13 -2.95 -11.91
C GLN A 117 5.76 -1.58 -11.67
N THR A 118 5.49 -0.60 -12.54
CA THR A 118 6.01 0.77 -12.38
C THR A 118 5.54 1.41 -11.07
N ILE A 119 4.27 1.22 -10.72
CA ILE A 119 3.70 1.74 -9.47
C ILE A 119 4.36 1.07 -8.25
N LEU A 120 4.57 -0.25 -8.31
CA LEU A 120 5.29 -0.99 -7.28
C LEU A 120 6.75 -0.54 -7.14
N ASP A 121 7.46 -0.32 -8.25
CA ASP A 121 8.85 0.15 -8.23
C ASP A 121 8.95 1.55 -7.62
N ILE A 122 8.08 2.48 -8.03
CA ILE A 122 8.00 3.83 -7.45
C ILE A 122 7.75 3.75 -5.95
N HIS A 123 6.79 2.92 -5.54
CA HIS A 123 6.52 2.64 -4.13
C HIS A 123 7.80 2.22 -3.38
N ILE A 124 8.51 1.20 -3.90
CA ILE A 124 9.64 0.58 -3.19
C ILE A 124 10.73 1.63 -3.02
N ARG A 125 10.98 2.41 -4.08
CA ARG A 125 11.98 3.47 -4.06
C ARG A 125 11.63 4.59 -3.09
N LEU A 126 10.37 5.03 -3.03
CA LEU A 126 9.97 6.09 -2.09
C LEU A 126 10.23 5.69 -0.64
N PHE A 127 9.79 4.50 -0.22
CA PHE A 127 10.03 4.04 1.16
C PHE A 127 11.53 3.88 1.45
N GLN A 128 12.29 3.28 0.54
CA GLN A 128 13.75 3.16 0.67
C GLN A 128 14.44 4.52 0.84
N CYS A 129 14.01 5.56 0.12
CA CYS A 129 14.58 6.89 0.26
C CYS A 129 14.33 7.45 1.65
N PHE A 130 13.09 7.41 2.14
CA PHE A 130 12.73 8.05 3.40
C PHE A 130 13.20 7.29 4.64
N GLU A 131 13.31 5.96 4.60
CA GLU A 131 13.84 5.17 5.72
C GLU A 131 15.34 5.42 5.93
N ASN A 132 16.11 5.57 4.86
CA ASN A 132 17.55 5.85 4.94
C ASN A 132 17.88 7.29 5.38
N THR A 133 16.88 8.18 5.43
CA THR A 133 17.08 9.57 5.86
C THR A 133 16.93 9.74 7.38
N ILE A 134 16.45 8.71 8.10
CA ILE A 134 16.21 8.77 9.56
C ILE A 134 17.50 8.50 10.38
N VAL A 135 18.66 8.28 9.73
CA VAL A 135 19.93 8.05 10.44
C VAL A 135 20.89 9.23 10.20
N ASN A 136 20.85 10.19 11.13
CA ASN A 136 21.98 10.94 11.72
C ASN A 136 21.49 12.31 12.23
N GLU A 137 20.81 12.33 13.38
CA GLU A 137 20.82 13.47 14.32
C GLU A 137 21.38 12.99 15.66
#